data_AF-A0A1V5VUQ7-F1
#
_entry.id   AF-A0A1V5VUQ7-F1
#
_cell.length_a   1.000
_cell.length_b   1.000
_cell.length_c   1.000
_cell.angle_alpha   90.00
_cell.angle_beta   90.00
_cell.angle_gamma   90.00
#
_symmetry.space_group_name_H-M   'P 1'
#
loop_
_entity.id
_entity.type
_entity.pdbx_description
1 polymer ?
#
loop_
_entity_poly.entity_id
_entity_poly.type
_entity_poly.pdbx_seq_one_letter_code
_entity_poly.pdbx_strand_id
1 'polypeptide(L)'
;MIYVLCIPKELRGKCVGFSKLYAFPRDPEPPEGELRILDSGAFGLSKAGRQTRMSADYMRRLAEYYRRFGNVAGTVCVAPDVFGDPDQTLRQWRWWHAEGFPTVAPVIQFPQKRLDLNSVVAQCRAYAPWNPEFVCISNPGLWAVQAEAQLRVVLSITRELLHPAWVHVLGAGWDIEDILAWSGLGFESIDSIAYYTTAQAGESWDGAAPDTDWRVTAQRNAEAARRFTEGRL
;
A
#
# COMPACT_ATOMS: atom_id res chain seq x y z
N MET A 1 4.24 10.89 -0.72
CA MET A 1 2.95 10.70 -1.39
C MET A 1 3.23 9.84 -2.59
N ILE A 2 2.44 8.79 -2.79
CA ILE A 2 2.53 7.83 -3.88
C ILE A 2 1.13 7.69 -4.50
N TYR A 3 1.02 7.66 -5.83
CA TYR A 3 -0.24 7.37 -6.50
C TYR A 3 -0.65 5.91 -6.32
N VAL A 4 -1.93 5.70 -6.03
CA VAL A 4 -2.53 4.37 -5.85
C VAL A 4 -3.33 4.04 -7.10
N LEU A 5 -3.02 2.90 -7.71
CA LEU A 5 -3.81 2.31 -8.79
C LEU A 5 -4.88 1.40 -8.16
N CYS A 6 -6.12 1.85 -8.12
CA CYS A 6 -7.26 0.95 -7.93
C CYS A 6 -7.38 0.04 -9.16
N ILE A 7 -7.63 -1.25 -9.00
CA ILE A 7 -7.60 -2.23 -10.10
C ILE A 7 -9.00 -2.50 -10.69
N PRO A 8 -10.04 -2.85 -9.91
CA PRO A 8 -11.39 -3.04 -10.45
C PRO A 8 -11.98 -1.77 -11.04
N LYS A 9 -12.66 -1.91 -12.19
CA LYS A 9 -13.24 -0.78 -12.94
C LYS A 9 -14.32 -0.06 -12.14
N GLU A 10 -15.08 -0.80 -11.34
CA GLU A 10 -16.20 -0.33 -10.51
C GLU A 10 -15.72 0.55 -9.35
N LEU A 11 -14.48 0.36 -8.91
CA LEU A 11 -13.87 1.13 -7.82
C LEU A 11 -13.27 2.44 -8.35
N ARG A 12 -12.84 2.47 -9.61
CA ARG A 12 -12.25 3.65 -10.27
C ARG A 12 -13.29 4.72 -10.61
N GLY A 13 -14.49 4.32 -11.05
CA GLY A 13 -15.58 5.25 -11.40
C GLY A 13 -16.22 5.98 -10.20
N LYS A 14 -15.88 5.56 -8.97
CA LYS A 14 -16.28 6.22 -7.72
C LYS A 14 -15.28 7.27 -7.23
N CYS A 15 -14.09 7.33 -7.82
CA CYS A 15 -13.05 8.29 -7.46
C CYS A 15 -13.10 9.50 -8.41
N VAL A 16 -13.17 10.71 -7.87
CA VAL A 16 -13.23 11.96 -8.65
C VAL A 16 -11.85 12.31 -9.26
N GLY A 17 -10.76 11.86 -8.61
CA GLY A 17 -9.37 12.00 -9.05
C GLY A 17 -8.52 10.75 -8.74
N PHE A 18 -7.24 10.95 -8.40
CA PHE A 18 -6.32 9.85 -8.07
C PHE A 18 -6.31 9.52 -6.60
N SER A 19 -6.47 8.24 -6.28
CA SER A 19 -6.19 7.70 -4.96
C SER A 19 -4.72 7.86 -4.62
N LYS A 20 -4.41 8.17 -3.36
CA LYS A 20 -3.06 8.53 -2.92
C LYS A 20 -2.71 7.90 -1.58
N LEU A 21 -1.44 7.52 -1.44
CA LEU A 21 -0.83 7.06 -0.21
C LEU A 21 0.11 8.13 0.34
N TYR A 22 -0.01 8.44 1.63
CA TYR A 22 0.81 9.42 2.35
C TYR A 22 1.54 8.73 3.51
N ALA A 23 2.85 8.55 3.36
CA ALA A 23 3.70 8.05 4.42
C ALA A 23 3.91 9.09 5.52
N PHE A 24 3.65 8.71 6.77
CA PHE A 24 3.94 9.54 7.93
C PHE A 24 5.42 9.98 7.95
N PRO A 25 5.72 11.25 8.27
CA PRO A 25 4.84 12.29 8.82
C PRO A 25 4.30 13.29 7.81
N ARG A 26 4.17 12.92 6.53
CA ARG A 26 3.68 13.85 5.52
C ARG A 26 2.17 14.08 5.69
N ASP A 27 1.78 15.32 5.96
CA ASP A 27 0.37 15.73 5.97
C ASP A 27 -0.31 15.43 4.61
N PRO A 28 -1.52 14.86 4.62
CA PRO A 28 -2.26 14.61 3.39
C PRO A 28 -2.88 15.90 2.86
N GLU A 29 -3.03 15.98 1.54
CA GLU A 29 -3.82 17.05 0.90
C GLU A 29 -5.30 16.94 1.33
N PRO A 30 -6.17 17.94 1.10
CA PRO A 30 -7.61 17.80 1.34
C PRO A 30 -8.22 16.64 0.55
N PRO A 31 -9.25 15.94 1.08
CA PRO A 31 -9.92 14.85 0.37
C PRO A 31 -10.74 15.37 -0.81
N GLU A 32 -10.61 14.72 -1.97
CA GLU A 32 -11.38 15.03 -3.17
C GLU A 32 -12.39 13.90 -3.50
N GLY A 33 -12.62 13.00 -2.54
CA GLY A 33 -13.59 11.90 -2.63
C GLY A 33 -12.98 10.55 -3.02
N GLU A 34 -11.66 10.46 -3.19
CA GLU A 34 -10.96 9.21 -3.50
C GLU A 34 -10.49 8.44 -2.26
N LEU A 35 -10.00 7.22 -2.48
CA LEU A 35 -9.28 6.46 -1.47
C LEU A 35 -7.99 7.20 -1.08
N ARG A 36 -7.82 7.36 0.23
CA ARG A 36 -6.64 7.91 0.87
C ARG A 36 -6.05 6.89 1.82
N ILE A 37 -4.77 6.57 1.63
CA ILE A 37 -4.03 5.67 2.52
C ILE A 37 -3.05 6.51 3.33
N LEU A 38 -3.13 6.43 4.66
CA LEU A 38 -2.18 7.04 5.58
C LEU A 38 -1.22 5.96 6.06
N ASP A 39 -0.10 5.84 5.37
CA ASP A 39 0.92 4.81 5.63
C ASP A 39 1.74 5.14 6.90
N SER A 40 2.16 4.09 7.60
CA SER A 40 2.90 4.19 8.86
C SER A 40 4.28 4.81 8.67
N GLY A 41 4.82 4.84 7.45
CA GLY A 41 6.19 5.27 7.15
C GLY A 41 7.25 4.19 7.33
N ALA A 42 6.84 2.93 7.55
CA ALA A 42 7.71 1.78 7.79
C ALA A 42 8.83 1.63 6.75
N PHE A 43 8.51 1.78 5.46
CA PHE A 43 9.49 1.67 4.38
C PHE A 43 10.54 2.80 4.41
N GLY A 44 10.12 4.03 4.71
CA GLY A 44 11.04 5.15 4.87
C GLY A 44 12.01 4.94 6.04
N LEU A 45 11.50 4.43 7.16
CA LEU A 45 12.34 4.04 8.30
C LEU A 45 13.32 2.92 7.94
N SER A 46 12.89 1.93 7.14
CA SER A 46 13.74 0.82 6.76
C SER A 46 14.90 1.24 5.86
N LYS A 47 14.64 2.11 4.89
CA LYS A 47 15.67 2.71 4.02
C LYS A 47 16.69 3.53 4.80
N ALA A 48 16.29 4.14 5.91
CA ALA A 48 17.19 4.89 6.78
C ALA A 48 17.97 4.01 7.77
N GLY A 49 17.78 2.68 7.78
CA GLY A 49 18.35 1.77 8.79
C GLY A 49 17.76 2.01 10.19
N ARG A 50 16.51 2.48 10.26
CA ARG A 50 15.81 2.94 11.47
C ARG A 50 14.55 2.14 11.75
N GLN A 51 14.46 0.89 11.28
CA GLN A 51 13.30 0.01 11.53
C GLN A 51 12.95 -0.07 13.03
N THR A 52 13.96 -0.15 13.89
CA THR A 52 13.82 -0.18 15.35
C THR A 52 13.34 1.15 15.96
N ARG A 53 13.27 2.23 15.18
CA ARG A 53 12.79 3.55 15.63
C ARG A 53 11.29 3.74 15.52
N MET A 54 10.53 2.73 15.10
CA MET A 54 9.09 2.67 15.36
C MET A 54 8.85 2.37 16.85
N SER A 55 9.35 3.28 17.69
CA SER A 55 9.26 3.23 19.15
C SER A 55 7.86 3.56 19.62
N ALA A 56 7.60 3.40 20.92
CA ALA A 56 6.35 3.85 21.52
C ALA A 56 6.08 5.35 21.28
N ASP A 57 7.12 6.20 21.29
CA ASP A 57 6.99 7.62 20.97
C ASP A 57 6.56 7.85 19.51
N TYR A 58 7.19 7.14 18.56
CA TYR A 58 6.81 7.21 17.16
C TYR A 58 5.36 6.79 16.95
N MET A 59 4.94 5.67 17.56
CA MET A 59 3.58 5.17 17.43
C MET A 59 2.55 6.10 18.11
N ARG A 60 2.89 6.77 19.21
CA ARG A 60 2.01 7.80 19.82
C ARG A 60 1.81 8.99 18.89
N ARG A 61 2.89 9.48 18.27
CA ARG A 61 2.82 10.55 17.27
C ARG A 61 2.05 10.12 16.02
N LEU A 62 2.20 8.87 15.59
CA LEU A 62 1.42 8.29 14.51
C LEU A 62 -0.08 8.23 14.88
N ALA A 63 -0.41 7.83 16.12
CA ALA A 63 -1.79 7.81 16.60
C ALA A 63 -2.39 9.22 16.64
N GLU A 64 -1.66 10.24 17.07
CA GLU A 64 -2.10 11.64 17.01
C GLU A 64 -2.34 12.09 15.56
N TYR A 65 -1.44 11.73 14.65
CA TYR A 65 -1.58 11.99 13.23
C TYR A 65 -2.84 11.32 12.64
N TYR A 66 -3.10 10.06 12.99
CA TYR A 66 -4.33 9.35 12.57
C TYR A 66 -5.59 9.92 13.21
N ARG A 67 -5.56 10.42 14.45
CA ARG A 67 -6.70 11.15 15.03
C ARG A 67 -7.00 12.44 14.26
N ARG A 68 -5.95 13.13 13.79
CA ARG A 68 -6.06 14.39 13.06
C ARG A 68 -6.58 14.20 11.63
N PHE A 69 -6.14 13.16 10.93
CA PHE A 69 -6.38 13.01 9.49
C PHE A 69 -7.19 11.76 9.09
N GLY A 70 -7.34 10.77 9.97
CA GLY A 70 -7.96 9.48 9.68
C GLY A 70 -9.49 9.48 9.75
N ASN A 71 -10.11 10.45 10.42
CA ASN A 71 -11.57 10.54 10.58
C ASN A 71 -12.29 11.13 9.36
N VAL A 72 -11.70 10.98 8.17
CA VAL A 72 -12.22 11.50 6.90
C VAL A 72 -12.72 10.31 6.08
N ALA A 73 -13.94 10.43 5.53
CA ALA A 73 -14.51 9.38 4.68
C ALA A 73 -13.56 9.01 3.53
N GLY A 74 -13.42 7.71 3.24
CA GLY A 74 -12.47 7.21 2.24
C GLY A 74 -11.02 7.17 2.70
N THR A 75 -10.74 7.39 3.98
CA THR A 75 -9.38 7.32 4.54
C THR A 75 -9.12 6.01 5.28
N VAL A 76 -8.00 5.37 4.99
CA VAL A 76 -7.51 4.16 5.65
C VAL A 76 -6.19 4.48 6.32
N CYS A 77 -6.10 4.25 7.63
CA CYS A 77 -4.85 4.32 8.39
C CYS A 77 -4.20 2.95 8.40
N VAL A 78 -2.91 2.85 8.06
CA VAL A 78 -2.18 1.57 8.02
C VAL A 78 -1.56 1.29 9.38
N ALA A 79 -1.56 0.03 9.83
CA ALA A 79 -0.94 -0.34 11.09
C ALA A 79 0.56 -0.02 11.11
N PRO A 80 1.15 0.32 12.28
CA PRO A 80 2.60 0.41 12.41
C PRO A 80 3.21 -0.98 12.21
N ASP A 81 3.81 -1.19 11.04
CA ASP A 81 4.42 -2.45 10.62
C ASP A 81 5.94 -2.33 10.52
N VAL A 82 6.66 -3.45 10.61
CA VAL A 82 8.10 -3.45 10.41
C VAL A 82 8.43 -4.17 9.12
N PHE A 83 8.86 -3.40 8.13
CA PHE A 83 9.23 -3.90 6.82
C PHE A 83 10.27 -5.03 6.94
N GLY A 84 9.92 -6.22 6.46
CA GLY A 84 10.81 -7.38 6.53
C GLY A 84 10.66 -8.24 7.78
N ASP A 85 9.85 -7.83 8.77
CA ASP A 85 9.76 -8.47 10.09
C ASP A 85 8.29 -8.70 10.51
N PRO A 86 7.71 -9.87 10.16
CA PRO A 86 6.35 -10.25 10.53
C PRO A 86 6.11 -10.32 12.04
N ASP A 87 7.09 -10.82 12.80
CA ASP A 87 6.95 -11.03 14.24
C ASP A 87 6.89 -9.70 14.99
N GLN A 88 7.77 -8.75 14.62
CA GLN A 88 7.74 -7.41 15.20
C GLN A 88 6.48 -6.65 14.78
N THR A 89 6.00 -6.84 13.56
CA THR A 89 4.72 -6.29 13.07
C THR A 89 3.55 -6.75 13.94
N LEU A 90 3.47 -8.05 14.26
CA LEU A 90 2.43 -8.56 15.15
C LEU A 90 2.55 -8.05 16.58
N ARG A 91 3.77 -7.84 17.08
CA ARG A 91 3.98 -7.20 18.39
C ARG A 91 3.46 -5.77 18.41
N GLN A 92 3.75 -4.99 17.36
CA GLN A 92 3.28 -3.60 17.23
C GLN A 92 1.76 -3.52 17.08
N TRP A 93 1.16 -4.41 16.27
CA TRP A 93 -0.30 -4.54 16.16
C TRP A 93 -0.96 -4.74 17.53
N ARG A 94 -0.51 -5.73 18.30
CA ARG A 94 -1.09 -6.04 19.63
C ARG A 94 -0.94 -4.87 20.59
N TRP A 95 0.23 -4.24 20.61
CA TRP A 95 0.48 -3.09 21.46
C TRP A 95 -0.41 -1.90 21.06
N TRP A 96 -0.53 -1.60 19.78
CA TRP A 96 -1.38 -0.53 19.26
C TRP A 96 -2.83 -0.66 19.72
N HIS A 97 -3.39 -1.87 19.65
CA HIS A 97 -4.75 -2.14 20.13
C HIS A 97 -4.86 -2.12 21.66
N ALA A 98 -3.86 -2.60 22.39
CA ALA A 98 -3.84 -2.54 23.85
C ALA A 98 -3.84 -1.10 24.39
N GLU A 99 -3.20 -0.17 23.67
CA GLU A 99 -3.20 1.26 24.02
C GLU A 99 -4.48 2.00 23.62
N GLY A 100 -5.44 1.33 22.96
CA GLY A 100 -6.70 1.95 22.53
C GLY A 100 -6.52 3.02 21.45
N PHE A 101 -5.51 2.87 20.59
CA PHE A 101 -5.27 3.78 19.47
C PHE A 101 -6.28 3.61 18.33
N PRO A 102 -6.38 4.58 17.40
CA PRO A 102 -7.35 4.53 16.31
C PRO A 102 -7.32 3.24 15.49
N THR A 103 -8.44 2.88 14.88
CA THR A 103 -8.51 1.73 13.98
C THR A 103 -7.50 1.85 12.83
N VAL A 104 -6.84 0.74 12.52
CA VAL A 104 -5.84 0.63 11.46
C VAL A 104 -6.05 -0.64 10.64
N ALA A 105 -5.72 -0.59 9.36
CA ALA A 105 -5.67 -1.74 8.47
C ALA A 105 -4.41 -2.57 8.77
N PRO A 106 -4.51 -3.89 8.98
CA PRO A 106 -3.34 -4.73 9.20
C PRO A 106 -2.46 -4.82 7.94
N VAL A 107 -1.17 -5.07 8.16
CA VAL A 107 -0.20 -5.31 7.09
C VAL A 107 0.34 -6.73 7.22
N ILE A 108 0.14 -7.55 6.20
CA ILE A 108 0.80 -8.84 6.07
C ILE A 108 2.23 -8.57 5.60
N GLN A 109 3.19 -8.78 6.50
CA GLN A 109 4.61 -8.63 6.26
C GLN A 109 5.28 -9.97 5.93
N PHE A 110 6.45 -9.88 5.31
CA PHE A 110 7.27 -11.04 4.99
C PHE A 110 8.75 -10.72 5.17
N PRO A 111 9.62 -11.72 5.40
CA PRO A 111 11.05 -11.55 5.18
C PRO A 111 11.34 -11.11 3.75
N GLN A 112 12.39 -10.31 3.55
CA GLN A 112 12.75 -9.82 2.22
C GLN A 112 12.98 -10.96 1.24
N LYS A 113 12.52 -10.77 -0.01
CA LYS A 113 12.63 -11.71 -1.13
C LYS A 113 11.99 -13.08 -0.89
N ARG A 114 11.11 -13.24 0.11
CA ARG A 114 10.50 -14.53 0.43
C ARG A 114 9.04 -14.38 0.80
N LEU A 115 8.19 -15.22 0.19
CA LEU A 115 6.79 -15.38 0.61
C LEU A 115 6.68 -16.61 1.51
N ASP A 116 6.57 -16.37 2.83
CA ASP A 116 6.37 -17.43 3.81
C ASP A 116 4.88 -17.60 4.13
N LEU A 117 4.26 -18.64 3.56
CA LEU A 117 2.83 -18.92 3.74
C LEU A 117 2.45 -19.22 5.20
N ASN A 118 3.36 -19.82 5.99
CA ASN A 118 3.09 -20.07 7.40
C ASN A 118 2.97 -18.75 8.17
N SER A 119 3.84 -17.79 7.85
CA SER A 119 3.77 -16.43 8.39
C SER A 119 2.47 -15.72 7.99
N VAL A 120 2.00 -15.90 6.75
CA VAL A 120 0.70 -15.34 6.30
C VAL A 120 -0.45 -15.89 7.12
N VAL A 121 -0.52 -17.21 7.30
CA VAL A 121 -1.58 -17.86 8.09
C VAL A 121 -1.54 -17.37 9.55
N ALA A 122 -0.34 -17.28 10.14
CA ALA A 122 -0.17 -16.79 11.51
C ALA A 122 -0.65 -15.34 11.66
N GLN A 123 -0.26 -14.45 10.73
CA GLN A 123 -0.68 -13.05 10.73
C GLN A 123 -2.18 -12.93 10.52
N CYS A 124 -2.77 -13.62 9.53
CA CYS A 124 -4.21 -13.60 9.29
C CYS A 124 -4.99 -14.09 10.53
N ARG A 125 -4.59 -15.20 11.16
CA ARG A 125 -5.23 -15.65 12.41
C ARG A 125 -5.11 -14.62 13.53
N ALA A 126 -3.99 -13.90 13.59
CA ALA A 126 -3.78 -12.85 14.55
C ALA A 126 -4.58 -11.57 14.24
N TYR A 127 -5.04 -11.35 13.01
CA TYR A 127 -5.87 -10.19 12.63
C TYR A 127 -7.37 -10.52 12.59
N ALA A 128 -7.74 -11.78 12.42
CA ALA A 128 -9.13 -12.23 12.26
C ALA A 128 -10.09 -11.75 13.36
N PRO A 129 -9.72 -11.69 14.66
CA PRO A 129 -10.62 -11.20 15.70
C PRO A 129 -11.11 -9.74 15.52
N TRP A 130 -10.43 -8.95 14.69
CA TRP A 130 -10.78 -7.55 14.43
C TRP A 130 -11.64 -7.35 13.18
N ASN A 131 -11.90 -8.41 12.40
CA ASN A 131 -12.69 -8.39 11.17
C ASN A 131 -12.36 -7.20 10.24
N PRO A 132 -11.09 -7.07 9.80
CA PRO A 132 -10.64 -5.90 9.05
C PRO A 132 -11.28 -5.83 7.65
N GLU A 133 -11.94 -4.72 7.34
CA GLU A 133 -12.50 -4.50 5.99
C GLU A 133 -11.43 -4.26 4.92
N PHE A 134 -10.28 -3.71 5.32
CA PHE A 134 -9.16 -3.37 4.46
C PHE A 134 -7.89 -4.05 4.98
N VAL A 135 -7.17 -4.75 4.11
CA VAL A 135 -5.91 -5.45 4.45
C VAL A 135 -4.82 -5.01 3.48
N CYS A 136 -3.65 -4.69 4.02
CA CYS A 136 -2.46 -4.43 3.24
C CYS A 136 -1.57 -5.69 3.16
N ILE A 137 -0.94 -5.91 2.02
CA ILE A 137 0.10 -6.92 1.81
C ILE A 137 1.37 -6.18 1.41
N SER A 138 2.45 -6.36 2.17
CA SER A 138 3.75 -5.76 1.84
C SER A 138 4.41 -6.52 0.70
N ASN A 139 4.82 -5.84 -0.38
CA ASN A 139 5.68 -6.46 -1.39
C ASN A 139 7.07 -6.73 -0.77
N PRO A 140 7.52 -8.00 -0.65
CA PRO A 140 8.82 -8.34 -0.06
C PRO A 140 10.02 -7.99 -0.95
N GLY A 141 9.79 -7.24 -2.03
CA GLY A 141 10.79 -7.01 -3.04
C GLY A 141 10.76 -8.10 -4.11
N LEU A 142 9.60 -8.52 -4.60
CA LEU A 142 9.49 -9.40 -5.77
C LEU A 142 8.75 -8.71 -6.91
N TRP A 143 9.14 -9.04 -8.14
CA TRP A 143 8.33 -8.74 -9.32
C TRP A 143 7.08 -9.61 -9.30
N ALA A 144 5.96 -9.14 -9.84
CA ALA A 144 4.72 -9.91 -9.92
C ALA A 144 4.95 -11.27 -10.59
N VAL A 145 5.67 -11.28 -11.71
CA VAL A 145 5.96 -12.49 -12.50
C VAL A 145 6.80 -13.52 -11.75
N GLN A 146 7.64 -13.08 -10.80
CA GLN A 146 8.49 -13.99 -10.02
C GLN A 146 7.70 -14.75 -8.96
N ALA A 147 6.59 -14.18 -8.51
CA ALA A 147 5.89 -14.64 -7.32
C ALA A 147 4.41 -14.90 -7.55
N GLU A 148 3.92 -14.81 -8.80
CA GLU A 148 2.50 -14.87 -9.16
C GLU A 148 1.77 -16.04 -8.49
N ALA A 149 2.27 -17.27 -8.67
CA ALA A 149 1.61 -18.46 -8.11
C ALA A 149 1.49 -18.39 -6.58
N GLN A 150 2.55 -17.93 -5.91
CA GLN A 150 2.57 -17.79 -4.46
C GLN A 150 1.67 -16.62 -3.99
N LEU A 151 1.68 -15.49 -4.69
CA LEU A 151 0.84 -14.33 -4.39
C LEU A 151 -0.65 -14.66 -4.52
N ARG A 152 -1.05 -15.47 -5.51
CA ARG A 152 -2.43 -15.98 -5.62
C ARG A 152 -2.82 -16.83 -4.40
N VAL A 153 -1.90 -17.66 -3.89
CA VAL A 153 -2.12 -18.43 -2.67
C VAL A 153 -2.22 -17.51 -1.44
N VAL A 154 -1.33 -16.51 -1.32
CA VAL A 154 -1.39 -15.50 -0.25
C VAL A 154 -2.76 -14.81 -0.26
N LEU A 155 -3.21 -14.32 -1.42
CA LEU A 155 -4.50 -13.65 -1.58
C LEU A 155 -5.67 -14.57 -1.20
N SER A 156 -5.62 -15.85 -1.60
CA SER A 156 -6.63 -16.85 -1.21
C SER A 156 -6.70 -17.03 0.30
N ILE A 157 -5.57 -17.22 0.96
CA ILE A 157 -5.50 -17.38 2.43
C ILE A 157 -6.04 -16.12 3.12
N THR A 158 -5.63 -14.94 2.66
CA THR A 158 -6.10 -13.66 3.20
C THR A 158 -7.62 -13.53 3.08
N ARG A 159 -8.19 -13.85 1.93
CA ARG A 159 -9.64 -13.78 1.70
C ARG A 159 -10.42 -14.83 2.50
N GLU A 160 -9.87 -16.02 2.65
CA GLU A 160 -10.50 -17.10 3.41
C GLU A 160 -10.51 -16.83 4.92
N LEU A 161 -9.44 -16.25 5.46
CA LEU A 161 -9.28 -16.08 6.91
C LEU A 161 -9.75 -14.72 7.43
N LEU A 162 -9.69 -13.67 6.61
CA LEU A 162 -10.03 -12.31 7.02
C LEU A 162 -11.30 -11.77 6.38
N HIS A 163 -11.75 -12.35 5.26
CA HIS A 163 -12.88 -11.87 4.47
C HIS A 163 -12.89 -10.35 4.21
N PRO A 164 -11.75 -9.74 3.84
CA PRO A 164 -11.69 -8.29 3.67
C PRO A 164 -12.48 -7.88 2.42
N ALA A 165 -13.09 -6.70 2.47
CA ALA A 165 -13.69 -6.07 1.30
C ALA A 165 -12.63 -5.54 0.33
N TRP A 166 -11.42 -5.29 0.82
CA TRP A 166 -10.33 -4.71 0.04
C TRP A 166 -8.95 -5.26 0.45
N VAL A 167 -8.15 -5.66 -0.55
CA VAL A 167 -6.74 -6.03 -0.40
C VAL A 167 -5.87 -5.10 -1.25
N HIS A 168 -4.99 -4.37 -0.57
CA HIS A 168 -4.02 -3.46 -1.17
C HIS A 168 -2.60 -4.03 -1.10
N VAL A 169 -1.80 -3.86 -2.15
CA VAL A 169 -0.38 -4.22 -2.09
C VAL A 169 0.48 -2.97 -1.95
N LEU A 170 1.26 -2.92 -0.87
CA LEU A 170 2.21 -1.86 -0.57
C LEU A 170 3.50 -2.07 -1.36
N GLY A 171 3.93 -1.06 -2.13
CA GLY A 171 5.21 -1.05 -2.85
C GLY A 171 5.28 -2.02 -4.02
N ALA A 172 4.18 -2.19 -4.75
CA ALA A 172 4.07 -3.08 -5.92
C ALA A 172 4.26 -2.32 -7.25
N GLY A 173 4.91 -2.95 -8.23
CA GLY A 173 5.23 -2.34 -9.51
C GLY A 173 6.51 -1.51 -9.48
N TRP A 174 7.48 -1.86 -10.33
CA TRP A 174 8.75 -1.10 -10.49
C TRP A 174 8.94 -0.49 -11.87
N ASP A 175 8.13 -0.91 -12.82
CA ASP A 175 7.93 -0.31 -14.13
C ASP A 175 6.49 -0.58 -14.58
N ILE A 176 6.15 -0.14 -15.80
CA ILE A 176 4.81 -0.31 -16.32
C ILE A 176 4.43 -1.78 -16.54
N GLU A 177 5.37 -2.63 -16.95
CA GLU A 177 5.12 -4.05 -17.22
C GLU A 177 4.82 -4.81 -15.92
N ASP A 178 5.57 -4.53 -14.85
CA ASP A 178 5.34 -5.09 -13.52
C ASP A 178 4.03 -4.56 -12.92
N ILE A 179 3.70 -3.27 -13.09
CA ILE A 179 2.40 -2.71 -12.67
C ILE A 179 1.24 -3.47 -13.34
N LEU A 180 1.34 -3.73 -14.65
CA LEU A 180 0.32 -4.47 -15.37
C LEU A 180 0.23 -5.92 -14.90
N ALA A 181 1.36 -6.58 -14.66
CA ALA A 181 1.39 -7.92 -14.11
C ALA A 181 0.72 -7.97 -12.72
N TRP A 182 1.04 -7.05 -11.81
CA TRP A 182 0.39 -6.94 -10.50
C TRP A 182 -1.13 -6.73 -10.62
N SER A 183 -1.58 -5.93 -11.59
CA SER A 183 -3.01 -5.69 -11.82
C SER A 183 -3.79 -6.95 -12.21
N GLY A 184 -3.12 -7.94 -12.81
CA GLY A 184 -3.71 -9.23 -13.20
C GLY A 184 -3.79 -10.28 -12.08
N LEU A 185 -3.25 -10.00 -10.88
CA LEU A 185 -3.19 -10.96 -9.78
C LEU A 185 -4.48 -11.00 -8.92
N GLY A 186 -5.37 -10.03 -9.10
CA GLY A 186 -6.68 -10.00 -8.46
C GLY A 186 -6.77 -9.20 -7.16
N PHE A 187 -5.80 -8.34 -6.86
CA PHE A 187 -5.87 -7.35 -5.78
C PHE A 187 -6.77 -6.17 -6.15
N GLU A 188 -7.27 -5.44 -5.16
CA GLU A 188 -8.14 -4.27 -5.38
C GLU A 188 -7.34 -2.98 -5.64
N SER A 189 -6.13 -2.86 -5.11
CA SER A 189 -5.23 -1.75 -5.47
C SER A 189 -3.76 -2.03 -5.19
N ILE A 190 -2.89 -1.25 -5.83
CA ILE A 190 -1.44 -1.20 -5.57
C ILE A 190 -0.95 0.24 -5.52
N ASP A 191 0.11 0.53 -4.77
CA ASP A 191 0.87 1.77 -4.90
C ASP A 191 2.25 1.47 -5.50
N SER A 192 2.72 2.37 -6.39
CA SER A 192 3.98 2.17 -7.10
C SER A 192 4.84 3.42 -7.08
N ILE A 193 6.12 3.25 -6.76
CA ILE A 193 7.12 4.31 -6.87
C ILE A 193 7.54 4.57 -8.32
N ALA A 194 7.24 3.64 -9.24
CA ALA A 194 7.68 3.68 -10.63
C ALA A 194 7.22 4.95 -11.36
N TYR A 195 6.01 5.44 -11.06
CA TYR A 195 5.48 6.69 -11.61
C TYR A 195 6.46 7.86 -11.44
N TYR A 196 7.11 7.91 -10.27
CA TYR A 196 8.02 8.97 -9.86
C TYR A 196 9.42 8.74 -10.41
N THR A 197 9.96 7.52 -10.25
CA THR A 197 11.34 7.21 -10.69
C THR A 197 11.48 7.33 -12.20
N THR A 198 10.47 6.89 -12.96
CA THR A 198 10.47 7.01 -14.42
C THR A 198 10.34 8.48 -14.87
N ALA A 199 9.45 9.25 -14.25
CA ALA A 199 9.35 10.67 -14.53
C ALA A 199 10.65 11.44 -14.22
N GLN A 200 11.32 11.10 -13.12
CA GLN A 200 12.62 11.68 -12.74
C GLN A 200 13.75 11.30 -13.69
N ALA A 201 13.64 10.15 -14.38
CA ALA A 201 14.56 9.75 -15.43
C ALA A 201 14.29 10.46 -16.77
N GLY A 202 13.25 11.29 -16.86
CA GLY A 202 12.88 12.00 -18.09
C GLY A 202 12.07 11.13 -19.05
N GLU A 203 11.27 10.21 -18.54
CA GLU A 203 10.43 9.30 -19.33
C GLU A 203 8.94 9.50 -19.03
N SER A 204 8.11 9.41 -20.07
CA SER A 204 6.65 9.48 -19.99
C SER A 204 6.01 8.27 -20.66
N TRP A 205 5.01 7.67 -20.02
CA TRP A 205 4.32 6.48 -20.53
C TRP A 205 3.12 6.77 -21.42
N ASP A 206 2.68 8.02 -21.49
CA ASP A 206 1.57 8.45 -22.34
C ASP A 206 2.01 8.89 -23.75
N GLY A 207 3.31 8.77 -24.07
CA GLY A 207 3.90 9.09 -25.37
C GLY A 207 4.18 10.58 -25.62
N ALA A 208 3.75 11.49 -24.75
CA ALA A 208 4.08 12.90 -24.88
C ALA A 208 5.37 13.25 -24.13
N ALA A 209 6.04 14.34 -24.55
CA ALA A 209 7.30 14.76 -23.94
C ALA A 209 7.16 14.95 -22.40
N PRO A 210 8.20 14.60 -21.63
CA PRO A 210 8.25 14.88 -20.20
C PRO A 210 8.14 16.38 -19.93
N ASP A 211 7.41 16.73 -18.88
CA ASP A 211 7.31 18.10 -18.37
C ASP A 211 8.60 18.52 -17.64
N THR A 212 8.84 19.82 -17.53
CA THR A 212 9.96 20.37 -16.75
C THR A 212 9.78 20.11 -15.25
N ASP A 213 8.55 20.13 -14.75
CA ASP A 213 8.24 19.59 -13.42
C ASP A 213 7.90 18.10 -13.54
N TRP A 214 8.86 17.25 -13.16
CA TRP A 214 8.71 15.80 -13.18
C TRP A 214 7.46 15.30 -12.43
N ARG A 215 6.90 16.06 -11.48
CA ARG A 215 5.67 15.68 -10.77
C ARG A 215 4.45 15.63 -11.69
N VAL A 216 4.39 16.50 -12.69
CA VAL A 216 3.35 16.50 -13.72
C VAL A 216 3.49 15.23 -14.56
N THR A 217 4.71 14.90 -14.99
CA THR A 217 5.00 13.64 -15.70
C THR A 217 4.65 12.42 -14.84
N ALA A 218 4.92 12.43 -13.53
CA ALA A 218 4.57 11.33 -12.64
C ALA A 218 3.06 11.11 -12.53
N GLN A 219 2.27 12.19 -12.49
CA GLN A 219 0.81 12.08 -12.56
C GLN A 219 0.36 11.48 -13.89
N ARG A 220 0.91 11.96 -15.01
CA ARG A 220 0.63 11.42 -16.36
C ARG A 220 1.01 9.95 -16.48
N ASN A 221 2.10 9.51 -15.85
CA ASN A 221 2.48 8.10 -15.78
C ASN A 221 1.46 7.26 -14.98
N ALA A 222 0.97 7.76 -13.85
CA ALA A 222 -0.11 7.10 -13.11
C ALA A 222 -1.42 7.03 -13.92
N GLU A 223 -1.74 8.08 -14.68
CA GLU A 223 -2.86 8.09 -15.62
C GLU A 223 -2.70 7.07 -16.75
N ALA A 224 -1.51 6.99 -17.34
CA ALA A 224 -1.20 6.02 -18.38
C ALA A 224 -1.37 4.59 -17.86
N ALA A 225 -0.79 4.25 -16.71
CA ALA A 225 -0.96 2.94 -16.05
C ALA A 225 -2.44 2.57 -15.84
N ARG A 226 -3.26 3.53 -15.40
CA ARG A 226 -4.70 3.34 -15.29
C ARG A 226 -5.33 3.02 -16.65
N ARG A 227 -5.00 3.76 -17.73
CA ARG A 227 -5.53 3.50 -19.08
C ARG A 227 -5.11 2.16 -19.65
N PHE A 228 -3.85 1.76 -19.47
CA PHE A 228 -3.34 0.46 -19.90
C PHE A 228 -4.12 -0.71 -19.26
N THR A 229 -4.37 -0.64 -17.95
CA THR A 229 -5.19 -1.66 -17.26
C THR A 229 -6.66 -1.66 -17.67
N GLU A 230 -7.14 -0.60 -18.33
CA GLU A 230 -8.50 -0.55 -18.91
C GLU A 230 -8.57 -1.15 -20.33
N GLY A 231 -7.44 -1.57 -20.91
CA GLY A 231 -7.36 -1.93 -22.32
C GLY A 231 -7.62 -0.75 -23.25
N ARG A 232 -7.36 0.48 -22.78
CA ARG A 232 -7.54 1.72 -23.54
C ARG A 232 -6.19 2.28 -23.96
N LEU A 233 -5.78 1.96 -25.18
CA LEU A 233 -4.92 2.78 -26.04
C LEU A 233 -5.33 2.60 -27.50
#